data_AF-A0A812F143-F1
#
_entry.id   AF-A0A812F143-F1
#
_cell.length_a   1.000
_cell.length_b   1.000
_cell.length_c   1.000
_cell.angle_alpha   90.00
_cell.angle_beta   90.00
_cell.angle_gamma   90.00
#
_symmetry.space_group_name_H-M   'P 1'
#
loop_
_entity.id
_entity.type
_entity.pdbx_description
1 polymer ?
#
loop_
_entity_poly.entity_id
_entity_poly.type
_entity_poly.pdbx_seq_one_letter_code
_entity_poly.pdbx_strand_id
1 'polypeptide(L)'
;MQTQILESPISPRDWAFVQALPQKPVYSVRADAVPIAGSKETAYRRLAVFKNMGIVDFRNRHFSVNHSVTRQPFHFVEKLIPSLLALKNARRFGRSYNDADIRFAKKHLPENSFVTLDFKAWELTKFQEPSDLFVYTDGNDFANYLKESGFSEGTRGHVVLLPVSKKIENEIEQVYFDSIAKGGRAILDAIALELLYPDKIRHKGQFPVEYVAKVQEDMARVSIEASS
;
A
#
# COMPACT_ATOMS: atom_id res chain seq x y z
N MET A 1 -10.31 19.86 21.38
CA MET A 1 -10.21 19.39 19.97
C MET A 1 -11.15 18.22 19.80
N GLN A 2 -12.21 18.37 19.01
CA GLN A 2 -13.08 17.26 18.66
C GLN A 2 -12.35 16.39 17.63
N THR A 3 -11.98 15.18 18.02
CA THR A 3 -11.57 14.13 17.09
C THR A 3 -12.78 13.84 16.22
N GLN A 4 -12.82 14.37 15.00
CA GLN A 4 -13.74 13.85 13.99
C GLN A 4 -13.33 12.40 13.77
N ILE A 5 -14.12 11.48 14.33
CA ILE A 5 -14.07 10.08 13.95
C ILE A 5 -14.48 10.10 12.48
N LEU A 6 -13.52 9.93 11.57
CA LEU A 6 -13.83 9.57 10.20
C LEU A 6 -14.62 8.27 10.28
N GLU A 7 -15.95 8.36 10.19
CA GLU A 7 -16.77 7.19 9.94
C GLU A 7 -16.17 6.50 8.71
N SER A 8 -15.85 5.21 8.85
CA SER A 8 -15.25 4.45 7.76
C SER A 8 -16.14 4.63 6.52
N PRO A 9 -15.61 5.11 5.39
CA PRO A 9 -16.39 5.29 4.16
C PRO A 9 -16.89 3.96 3.58
N ILE A 10 -16.49 2.84 4.20
CA ILE A 10 -16.87 1.48 3.84
C ILE A 10 -17.90 0.97 4.84
N SER A 11 -19.11 0.69 4.39
CA SER A 11 -20.07 -0.03 5.23
C SER A 11 -19.72 -1.53 5.29
N PRO A 12 -20.12 -2.26 6.35
CA PRO A 12 -19.98 -3.71 6.40
C PRO A 12 -20.61 -4.43 5.21
N ARG A 13 -21.68 -3.87 4.63
CA ARG A 13 -22.34 -4.41 3.42
C ARG A 13 -21.49 -4.24 2.17
N ASP A 14 -20.80 -3.10 2.04
CA ASP A 14 -19.89 -2.87 0.91
C ASP A 14 -18.67 -3.80 1.05
N TRP A 15 -18.18 -4.02 2.27
CA TRP A 15 -17.11 -4.96 2.55
C TRP A 15 -17.49 -6.40 2.20
N ALA A 16 -18.65 -6.87 2.68
CA ALA A 16 -19.16 -8.20 2.35
C ALA A 16 -19.31 -8.40 0.84
N PHE A 17 -19.72 -7.35 0.11
CA PHE A 17 -19.79 -7.40 -1.35
C PHE A 17 -18.44 -7.64 -2.01
N VAL A 18 -17.38 -6.92 -1.62
CA VAL A 18 -16.06 -7.10 -2.24
C VAL A 18 -15.41 -8.41 -1.84
N GLN A 19 -15.69 -8.91 -0.63
CA GLN A 19 -15.22 -10.21 -0.15
C GLN A 19 -15.91 -11.40 -0.83
N ALA A 20 -17.15 -11.23 -1.29
CA ALA A 20 -17.89 -12.27 -2.00
C ALA A 20 -17.41 -12.46 -3.46
N LEU A 21 -16.57 -11.57 -3.99
CA LEU A 21 -16.00 -11.73 -5.33
C LEU A 21 -15.09 -12.96 -5.40
N PRO A 22 -15.21 -13.82 -6.43
CA PRO A 22 -14.37 -15.00 -6.58
C PRO A 22 -12.91 -14.59 -6.83
N GLN A 23 -11.93 -15.39 -6.40
CA GLN A 23 -10.52 -15.02 -6.64
C GLN A 23 -10.16 -15.06 -8.13
N LYS A 24 -10.02 -13.88 -8.72
CA LYS A 24 -9.59 -13.65 -10.10
C LYS A 24 -8.66 -12.43 -10.20
N PRO A 25 -7.76 -12.40 -11.19
CA PRO A 25 -6.91 -11.23 -11.45
C PRO A 25 -7.70 -10.07 -12.06
N VAL A 26 -8.72 -10.37 -12.88
CA VAL A 26 -9.55 -9.39 -13.57
C VAL A 26 -11.00 -9.85 -13.53
N TYR A 27 -11.91 -8.90 -13.29
CA TYR A 27 -13.34 -9.10 -13.16
C TYR A 27 -14.08 -8.34 -14.25
N SER A 28 -15.25 -8.84 -14.65
CA SER A 28 -16.24 -8.12 -15.41
C SER A 28 -17.35 -7.63 -14.49
N VAL A 29 -17.75 -6.36 -14.62
CA VAL A 29 -18.86 -5.83 -13.80
C VAL A 29 -20.14 -6.64 -14.01
N ARG A 30 -20.45 -6.99 -15.27
CA ARG A 30 -21.69 -7.71 -15.62
C ARG A 30 -21.68 -9.15 -15.13
N ALA A 31 -20.55 -9.84 -15.28
CA ALA A 31 -20.48 -11.28 -15.00
C ALA A 31 -20.17 -11.60 -13.54
N ASP A 32 -19.38 -10.75 -12.86
CA ASP A 32 -18.88 -11.05 -11.52
C ASP A 32 -19.51 -10.15 -10.44
N ALA A 33 -19.70 -8.86 -10.70
CA ALA A 33 -20.17 -7.92 -9.67
C ALA A 33 -21.70 -7.83 -9.57
N VAL A 34 -22.41 -7.79 -10.71
CA VAL A 34 -23.89 -7.68 -10.73
C VAL A 34 -24.58 -8.85 -10.02
N PRO A 35 -24.18 -10.12 -10.20
CA PRO A 35 -24.83 -11.24 -9.50
C PRO A 35 -24.77 -11.13 -7.97
N ILE A 36 -23.70 -10.52 -7.44
CA ILE A 36 -23.50 -10.33 -5.99
C ILE A 36 -24.23 -9.07 -5.50
N ALA A 37 -24.25 -8.01 -6.31
CA ALA A 37 -24.87 -6.74 -5.94
C ALA A 37 -26.39 -6.70 -6.13
N GLY A 38 -26.96 -7.61 -6.94
CA GLY A 38 -28.37 -7.64 -7.32
C GLY A 38 -28.76 -6.69 -8.46
N SER A 39 -28.02 -5.60 -8.66
CA SER A 39 -28.22 -4.69 -9.81
C SER A 39 -26.93 -4.05 -10.30
N LYS A 40 -26.96 -3.52 -11.53
CA LYS A 40 -25.84 -2.80 -12.14
C LYS A 40 -25.51 -1.53 -11.36
N GLU A 41 -26.52 -0.77 -11.00
CA GLU A 41 -26.42 0.49 -10.27
C GLU A 41 -25.77 0.25 -8.90
N THR A 42 -26.21 -0.79 -8.19
CA THR A 42 -25.64 -1.17 -6.89
C THR A 42 -24.20 -1.63 -7.03
N ALA A 43 -23.87 -2.44 -8.04
CA ALA A 43 -22.50 -2.88 -8.29
C ALA A 43 -21.56 -1.69 -8.52
N TYR A 44 -21.92 -0.75 -9.40
CA TYR A 44 -21.11 0.44 -9.65
C TYR A 44 -20.98 1.34 -8.42
N ARG A 45 -22.07 1.56 -7.68
CA ARG A 45 -22.03 2.36 -6.45
C ARG A 45 -21.07 1.77 -5.42
N ARG A 46 -21.13 0.46 -5.19
CA ARG A 46 -20.22 -0.23 -4.25
C ARG A 46 -18.78 -0.21 -4.74
N LEU A 47 -18.53 -0.51 -6.01
CA LEU A 47 -17.18 -0.49 -6.57
C LEU A 47 -16.57 0.92 -6.57
N ALA A 48 -17.38 1.98 -6.70
CA ALA A 48 -16.90 3.36 -6.63
C ALA A 48 -16.29 3.70 -5.25
N VAL A 49 -16.87 3.19 -4.16
CA VAL A 49 -16.32 3.33 -2.80
C VAL A 49 -14.89 2.77 -2.77
N PHE A 50 -14.69 1.55 -3.26
CA PHE A 50 -13.38 0.91 -3.31
C PHE A 50 -12.39 1.55 -4.28
N LYS A 51 -12.88 2.08 -5.40
CA LYS A 51 -12.06 2.83 -6.37
C LYS A 51 -11.49 4.11 -5.75
N ASN A 52 -12.29 4.83 -4.97
CA ASN A 52 -11.88 6.08 -4.33
C ASN A 52 -10.80 5.87 -3.26
N MET A 53 -10.65 4.65 -2.74
CA MET A 53 -9.56 4.29 -1.81
C MET A 53 -8.39 3.57 -2.50
N GLY A 54 -8.44 3.37 -3.82
CA GLY A 54 -7.39 2.64 -4.53
C GLY A 54 -7.37 1.12 -4.32
N ILE A 55 -8.42 0.55 -3.73
CA ILE A 55 -8.58 -0.92 -3.61
C ILE A 55 -8.99 -1.53 -4.95
N VAL A 56 -9.76 -0.80 -5.76
CA VAL A 56 -10.22 -1.22 -7.10
C VAL A 56 -9.64 -0.32 -8.17
N ASP A 57 -9.09 -0.92 -9.23
CA ASP A 57 -8.71 -0.23 -10.45
C ASP A 57 -9.63 -0.63 -11.61
N PHE A 58 -10.08 0.34 -12.40
CA PHE A 58 -11.02 0.14 -13.50
C PHE A 58 -10.33 0.31 -14.84
N ARG A 59 -10.57 -0.64 -15.74
CA ARG A 59 -10.21 -0.55 -17.16
C ARG A 59 -11.42 -0.91 -18.00
N ASN A 60 -12.08 0.11 -18.56
CA ASN A 60 -13.33 -0.02 -19.29
C ASN A 60 -14.42 -0.70 -18.44
N ARG A 61 -14.94 -1.85 -18.91
CA ARG A 61 -15.96 -2.65 -18.21
C ARG A 61 -15.37 -3.72 -17.29
N HIS A 62 -14.05 -3.72 -17.14
CA HIS A 62 -13.32 -4.64 -16.28
C HIS A 62 -12.68 -3.91 -15.12
N PHE A 63 -12.40 -4.64 -14.06
CA PHE A 63 -11.71 -4.11 -12.89
C PHE A 63 -10.80 -5.16 -12.27
N SER A 64 -9.82 -4.71 -11.49
CA SER A 64 -9.02 -5.54 -10.61
C SER A 64 -9.26 -5.12 -9.16
N VAL A 65 -8.98 -6.02 -8.23
CA VAL A 65 -9.15 -5.82 -6.79
C VAL A 65 -7.83 -6.11 -6.10
N ASN A 66 -7.42 -5.24 -5.18
CA ASN A 66 -6.29 -5.52 -4.31
C ASN A 66 -6.70 -6.54 -3.22
N HIS A 67 -6.51 -7.81 -3.52
CA HIS A 67 -6.88 -8.93 -2.64
C HIS A 67 -6.16 -8.94 -1.30
N SER A 68 -4.99 -8.32 -1.22
CA SER A 68 -4.29 -8.22 0.06
C SER A 68 -5.06 -7.43 1.10
N VAL A 69 -5.83 -6.45 0.66
CA VAL A 69 -6.66 -5.59 1.49
C VAL A 69 -8.02 -6.24 1.70
N THR A 70 -8.67 -6.73 0.64
CA THR A 70 -10.03 -7.27 0.73
C THR A 70 -10.14 -8.58 1.51
N ARG A 71 -9.05 -9.33 1.63
CA ARG A 71 -9.01 -10.54 2.48
C ARG A 71 -8.89 -10.23 3.98
N GLN A 72 -8.58 -8.98 4.34
CA GLN A 72 -8.49 -8.62 5.75
C GLN A 72 -9.89 -8.58 6.40
N PRO A 73 -9.99 -8.84 7.71
CA PRO A 73 -11.20 -8.57 8.47
C PRO A 73 -11.61 -7.10 8.39
N PHE A 74 -12.92 -6.80 8.45
CA PHE A 74 -13.42 -5.42 8.34
C PHE A 74 -12.76 -4.44 9.33
N HIS A 75 -12.58 -4.84 10.59
CA HIS A 75 -11.95 -4.00 11.62
C HIS A 75 -10.49 -3.66 11.33
N PHE A 76 -9.80 -4.47 10.51
CA PHE A 76 -8.42 -4.23 10.11
C PHE A 76 -8.34 -3.16 9.02
N VAL A 77 -9.33 -3.10 8.13
CA VAL A 77 -9.37 -2.17 6.99
C VAL A 77 -9.35 -0.72 7.45
N GLU A 78 -10.02 -0.41 8.56
CA GLU A 78 -10.01 0.93 9.15
C GLU A 78 -8.59 1.43 9.45
N LYS A 79 -7.67 0.51 9.79
CA LYS A 79 -6.26 0.83 10.04
C LYS A 79 -5.49 1.08 8.73
N LEU A 80 -5.93 0.47 7.64
CA LEU A 80 -5.33 0.62 6.30
C LEU A 80 -5.78 1.88 5.56
N ILE A 81 -6.93 2.49 5.93
CA ILE A 81 -7.48 3.67 5.22
C ILE A 81 -6.44 4.77 4.99
N PRO A 82 -5.64 5.20 5.99
CA PRO A 82 -4.63 6.24 5.78
C PRO A 82 -3.60 5.86 4.70
N SER A 83 -3.09 4.63 4.73
CA SER A 83 -2.12 4.11 3.75
C SER A 83 -2.73 3.99 2.36
N LEU A 84 -3.98 3.51 2.27
CA LEU A 84 -4.74 3.40 1.02
C LEU A 84 -4.93 4.76 0.36
N LEU A 85 -5.36 5.77 1.12
CA LEU A 85 -5.55 7.12 0.61
C LEU A 85 -4.22 7.78 0.24
N ALA A 86 -3.15 7.55 1.01
CA ALA A 86 -1.83 8.07 0.71
C ALA A 86 -1.29 7.48 -0.61
N LEU A 87 -1.39 6.17 -0.79
CA LEU A 87 -0.98 5.49 -2.02
C LEU A 87 -1.85 5.88 -3.22
N LYS A 88 -3.16 6.06 -3.02
CA LYS A 88 -4.08 6.49 -4.07
C LYS A 88 -3.75 7.89 -4.59
N ASN A 89 -3.33 8.77 -3.70
CA ASN A 89 -2.97 10.17 -4.01
C ASN A 89 -1.47 10.37 -4.17
N ALA A 90 -0.70 9.28 -4.30
CA ALA A 90 0.75 9.34 -4.42
C ALA A 90 1.16 10.03 -5.74
N ARG A 91 2.18 10.88 -5.66
CA ARG A 91 2.75 11.60 -6.80
C ARG A 91 4.11 11.00 -7.13
N ARG A 92 4.33 10.57 -8.37
CA ARG A 92 5.61 9.98 -8.78
C ARG A 92 6.45 10.96 -9.58
N PHE A 93 7.73 11.01 -9.24
CA PHE A 93 8.71 11.89 -9.87
C PHE A 93 9.88 11.07 -10.42
N GLY A 94 10.32 11.43 -11.61
CA GLY A 94 11.48 10.84 -12.26
C GLY A 94 12.22 11.89 -13.09
N ARG A 95 13.54 11.80 -13.10
CA ARG A 95 14.41 12.62 -13.94
C ARG A 95 15.20 11.72 -14.89
N SER A 96 15.93 10.75 -14.35
CA SER A 96 16.67 9.75 -15.10
C SER A 96 16.00 8.37 -15.10
N TYR A 97 14.94 8.19 -14.30
CA TYR A 97 14.17 6.94 -14.20
C TYR A 97 15.06 5.74 -13.84
N ASN A 98 15.98 5.97 -12.89
CA ASN A 98 16.90 4.97 -12.36
C ASN A 98 17.31 5.33 -10.92
N ASP A 99 18.20 4.55 -10.31
CA ASP A 99 18.65 4.75 -8.93
C ASP A 99 19.28 6.11 -8.62
N ALA A 100 19.73 6.87 -9.63
CA ALA A 100 20.24 8.22 -9.41
C ALA A 100 19.15 9.15 -8.88
N ASP A 101 17.91 8.96 -9.32
CA ASP A 101 16.74 9.72 -8.85
C ASP A 101 16.50 9.47 -7.35
N ILE A 102 16.59 8.21 -6.94
CA ILE A 102 16.42 7.79 -5.55
C ILE A 102 17.54 8.37 -4.68
N ARG A 103 18.80 8.25 -5.11
CA ARG A 103 19.94 8.81 -4.37
C ARG A 103 19.83 10.32 -4.22
N PHE A 104 19.42 11.01 -5.28
CA PHE A 104 19.19 12.44 -5.25
C PHE A 104 18.11 12.79 -4.22
N ALA A 105 16.95 12.16 -4.30
CA ALA A 105 15.84 12.45 -3.40
C ALA A 105 16.21 12.17 -1.93
N LYS A 106 16.84 11.02 -1.63
CA LYS A 106 17.31 10.68 -0.28
C LYS A 106 18.25 11.73 0.32
N LYS A 107 19.14 12.31 -0.49
CA LYS A 107 20.10 13.33 -0.04
C LYS A 107 19.44 14.66 0.35
N HIS A 108 18.27 14.96 -0.20
CA HIS A 108 17.59 16.24 -0.04
C HIS A 108 16.23 16.11 0.66
N LEU A 109 16.02 14.99 1.37
CA LEU A 109 14.77 14.77 2.09
C LEU A 109 14.53 15.87 3.15
N PRO A 110 13.31 16.41 3.23
CA PRO A 110 12.94 17.31 4.32
C PRO A 110 13.10 16.63 5.67
N GLU A 111 13.44 17.40 6.72
CA GLU A 111 13.69 16.86 8.07
C GLU A 111 12.51 16.07 8.65
N ASN A 112 11.27 16.49 8.35
CA ASN A 112 10.04 15.86 8.84
C ASN A 112 9.49 14.79 7.90
N SER A 113 10.29 14.30 6.95
CA SER A 113 9.87 13.25 6.03
C SER A 113 10.01 11.86 6.65
N PHE A 114 9.15 10.93 6.25
CA PHE A 114 9.23 9.54 6.67
C PHE A 114 9.32 8.62 5.46
N VAL A 115 10.45 7.91 5.33
CA VAL A 115 10.64 6.88 4.32
C VAL A 115 9.92 5.60 4.77
N THR A 116 9.07 5.05 3.90
CA THR A 116 8.28 3.84 4.19
C THR A 116 8.68 2.69 3.25
N LEU A 117 7.71 1.93 2.71
CA LEU A 117 7.76 0.94 1.62
C LEU A 117 9.07 0.83 0.84
N ASP A 118 9.37 -0.39 0.42
CA ASP A 118 10.59 -0.79 -0.27
C ASP A 118 11.83 -0.54 0.61
N PHE A 119 12.24 0.71 0.79
CA PHE A 119 13.48 1.04 1.49
C PHE A 119 13.43 0.80 2.99
N LYS A 120 12.38 1.26 3.69
CA LYS A 120 12.26 1.03 5.13
C LYS A 120 11.94 -0.44 5.43
N ALA A 121 11.14 -1.08 4.58
CA ALA A 121 10.88 -2.51 4.65
C ALA A 121 12.19 -3.31 4.51
N TRP A 122 13.01 -3.01 3.52
CA TRP A 122 14.32 -3.63 3.34
C TRP A 122 15.31 -3.28 4.46
N GLU A 123 15.30 -2.06 4.98
CA GLU A 123 16.12 -1.67 6.13
C GLU A 123 15.84 -2.57 7.34
N LEU A 124 14.55 -2.80 7.62
CA LEU A 124 14.07 -3.57 8.76
C LEU A 124 14.23 -5.08 8.58
N THR A 125 14.03 -5.60 7.36
CA THR A 125 13.89 -7.05 7.14
C THR A 125 15.01 -7.67 6.31
N LYS A 126 15.72 -6.86 5.50
CA LYS A 126 16.65 -7.31 4.45
C LYS A 126 16.05 -8.29 3.45
N PHE A 127 14.73 -8.34 3.35
CA PHE A 127 14.02 -9.39 2.64
C PHE A 127 13.91 -9.15 1.11
N GLN A 128 13.33 -8.03 0.68
CA GLN A 128 13.24 -7.68 -0.75
C GLN A 128 14.05 -6.44 -1.09
N GLU A 129 14.83 -6.50 -2.18
CA GLU A 129 15.56 -5.32 -2.65
C GLU A 129 14.62 -4.18 -3.04
N PRO A 130 14.89 -2.94 -2.56
CA PRO A 130 14.02 -1.80 -2.80
C PRO A 130 14.10 -1.33 -4.25
N SER A 131 12.98 -0.89 -4.81
CA SER A 131 12.87 -0.44 -6.21
C SER A 131 12.41 1.01 -6.36
N ASP A 132 11.55 1.47 -5.45
CA ASP A 132 10.99 2.82 -5.43
C ASP A 132 11.24 3.45 -4.04
N LEU A 133 11.47 4.75 -4.01
CA LEU A 133 11.56 5.53 -2.78
C LEU A 133 10.19 6.12 -2.43
N PHE A 134 9.49 5.49 -1.49
CA PHE A 134 8.24 6.03 -0.94
C PHE A 134 8.50 6.89 0.28
N VAL A 135 7.95 8.12 0.26
CA VAL A 135 8.22 9.12 1.30
C VAL A 135 6.94 9.85 1.64
N TYR A 136 6.56 9.79 2.91
CA TYR A 136 5.59 10.73 3.47
C TYR A 136 6.24 12.09 3.67
N THR A 137 5.67 13.11 3.04
CA THR A 137 6.16 14.49 3.14
C THR A 137 5.00 15.47 2.97
N ASP A 138 5.18 16.72 3.43
CA ASP A 138 4.27 17.79 3.06
C ASP A 138 4.43 18.05 1.54
N GLY A 139 3.44 17.56 0.79
CA GLY A 139 3.61 17.17 -0.60
C GLY A 139 3.83 18.32 -1.59
N ASN A 140 3.73 19.58 -1.16
CA ASN A 140 3.88 20.72 -2.05
C ASN A 140 5.33 21.20 -2.13
N ASP A 141 5.99 21.41 -1.00
CA ASP A 141 7.33 22.03 -0.99
C ASP A 141 8.37 21.10 -1.62
N PHE A 142 8.40 19.84 -1.22
CA PHE A 142 9.37 18.89 -1.78
C PHE A 142 9.06 18.54 -3.24
N ALA A 143 7.78 18.50 -3.63
CA ALA A 143 7.43 18.31 -5.03
C ALA A 143 7.90 19.47 -5.92
N ASN A 144 7.77 20.71 -5.43
CA ASN A 144 8.25 21.90 -6.14
C ASN A 144 9.78 21.86 -6.24
N TYR A 145 10.48 21.54 -5.14
CA TYR A 145 11.92 21.36 -5.13
C TYR A 145 12.41 20.31 -6.15
N LEU A 146 11.72 19.16 -6.25
CA LEU A 146 12.03 18.14 -7.25
C LEU A 146 11.86 18.68 -8.67
N LYS A 147 10.76 19.40 -8.96
CA LYS A 147 10.51 20.02 -10.27
C LYS A 147 11.59 21.05 -10.64
N GLU A 148 11.97 21.92 -9.70
CA GLU A 148 13.06 22.89 -9.86
C GLU A 148 14.42 22.19 -10.09
N SER A 149 14.59 21.01 -9.52
CA SER A 149 15.77 20.15 -9.70
C SER A 149 15.72 19.30 -11.00
N GLY A 150 14.73 19.54 -11.86
CA GLY A 150 14.60 18.90 -13.18
C GLY A 150 13.85 17.57 -13.19
N PHE A 151 13.15 17.20 -12.12
CA PHE A 151 12.26 16.03 -12.13
C PHE A 151 10.94 16.34 -12.83
N SER A 152 10.42 15.34 -13.54
CA SER A 152 9.09 15.37 -14.12
C SER A 152 8.12 14.51 -13.29
N GLU A 153 6.91 15.02 -13.10
CA GLU A 153 5.82 14.29 -12.47
C GLU A 153 5.14 13.37 -13.50
N GLY A 154 4.89 12.12 -13.15
CA GLY A 154 4.33 11.13 -14.08
C GLY A 154 3.90 9.84 -13.38
N THR A 155 3.85 8.74 -14.13
CA THR A 155 3.41 7.43 -13.61
C THR A 155 4.55 6.43 -13.42
N ARG A 156 5.75 6.73 -13.93
CA ARG A 156 6.91 5.83 -13.95
C ARG A 156 8.08 6.28 -13.07
N GLY A 157 7.93 7.39 -12.35
CA GLY A 157 8.97 7.89 -11.47
C GLY A 157 9.24 6.95 -10.30
N HIS A 158 10.50 6.87 -9.87
CA HIS A 158 10.96 6.06 -8.73
C HIS A 158 10.92 6.81 -7.40
N VAL A 159 10.71 8.13 -7.40
CA VAL A 159 10.50 8.92 -6.19
C VAL A 159 9.00 9.11 -6.01
N VAL A 160 8.43 8.54 -4.96
CA VAL A 160 6.99 8.51 -4.72
C VAL A 160 6.67 9.31 -3.47
N LEU A 161 6.03 10.45 -3.66
CA LEU A 161 5.61 11.31 -2.55
C LEU A 161 4.20 10.92 -2.11
N LEU A 162 4.08 10.59 -0.83
CA LEU A 162 2.85 10.23 -0.15
C LEU A 162 2.39 11.44 0.69
N PRO A 163 1.13 11.87 0.57
CA PRO A 163 0.62 12.94 1.41
C PRO A 163 0.49 12.46 2.86
N VAL A 164 0.93 13.31 3.80
CA VAL A 164 0.74 13.06 5.24
C VAL A 164 -0.73 13.29 5.58
N SER A 165 -1.42 12.24 6.03
CA SER A 165 -2.82 12.33 6.48
C SER A 165 -2.98 12.31 8.00
N LYS A 166 -1.96 11.84 8.73
CA LYS A 166 -1.93 11.75 10.19
C LYS A 166 -0.48 11.71 10.68
N LYS A 167 -0.29 11.96 11.99
CA LYS A 167 0.99 11.72 12.65
C LYS A 167 1.30 10.22 12.67
N ILE A 168 2.55 9.86 12.35
CA ILE A 168 3.04 8.49 12.41
C ILE A 168 3.58 8.25 13.82
N GLU A 169 2.91 7.39 14.58
CA GLU A 169 3.27 7.09 15.97
C GLU A 169 4.16 5.84 16.09
N ASN A 170 3.95 4.87 15.21
CA ASN A 170 4.69 3.61 15.16
C ASN A 170 5.13 3.35 13.72
N GLU A 171 6.40 3.63 13.44
CA GLU A 171 6.97 3.52 12.09
C GLU A 171 6.89 2.09 11.54
N ILE A 172 7.20 1.07 12.36
CA ILE A 172 7.20 -0.34 11.92
C ILE A 172 5.77 -0.76 11.52
N GLU A 173 4.78 -0.44 12.38
CA GLU A 173 3.39 -0.75 12.08
C GLU A 173 2.86 0.05 10.88
N GLN A 174 3.35 1.29 10.68
CA GLN A 174 2.99 2.08 9.51
C GLN A 174 3.55 1.48 8.21
N VAL A 175 4.83 1.06 8.18
CA VAL A 175 5.42 0.36 7.02
C VAL A 175 4.67 -0.93 6.73
N TYR A 176 4.29 -1.66 7.79
CA TYR A 176 3.49 -2.87 7.67
C TYR A 176 2.12 -2.61 7.02
N PHE A 177 1.39 -1.59 7.45
CA PHE A 177 0.12 -1.20 6.82
C PHE A 177 0.29 -0.70 5.40
N ASP A 178 1.35 0.06 5.11
CA ASP A 178 1.64 0.51 3.76
C ASP A 178 1.91 -0.67 2.83
N SER A 179 2.66 -1.68 3.31
CA SER A 179 2.97 -2.90 2.58
C SER A 179 1.70 -3.70 2.23
N ILE A 180 0.75 -3.81 3.16
CA ILE A 180 -0.56 -4.42 2.89
C ILE A 180 -1.37 -3.58 1.90
N ALA A 181 -1.46 -2.26 2.13
CA ALA A 181 -2.22 -1.37 1.26
C ALA A 181 -1.68 -1.34 -0.18
N LYS A 182 -0.35 -1.44 -0.35
CA LYS A 182 0.31 -1.50 -1.65
C LYS A 182 0.00 -2.80 -2.40
N GLY A 183 -0.11 -3.92 -1.69
CA GLY A 183 -0.33 -5.23 -2.26
C GLY A 183 0.82 -5.72 -3.16
N GLY A 184 0.55 -6.75 -3.97
CA GLY A 184 1.54 -7.31 -4.89
C GLY A 184 2.74 -7.89 -4.14
N ARG A 185 3.98 -7.55 -4.57
CA ARG A 185 5.20 -8.06 -3.92
C ARG A 185 5.31 -7.62 -2.46
N ALA A 186 4.88 -6.39 -2.14
CA ALA A 186 5.03 -5.78 -0.82
C ALA A 186 4.29 -6.55 0.29
N ILE A 187 3.41 -7.49 -0.05
CA ILE A 187 2.81 -8.39 0.93
C ILE A 187 3.82 -9.28 1.61
N LEU A 188 4.86 -9.70 0.90
CA LEU A 188 5.91 -10.50 1.50
C LEU A 188 6.72 -9.68 2.51
N ASP A 189 6.93 -8.39 2.26
CA ASP A 189 7.52 -7.46 3.24
C ASP A 189 6.64 -7.30 4.49
N ALA A 190 5.31 -7.19 4.34
CA ALA A 190 4.40 -7.13 5.48
C ALA A 190 4.49 -8.39 6.35
N ILE A 191 4.54 -9.57 5.74
CA ILE A 191 4.72 -10.84 6.44
C ILE A 191 6.07 -10.89 7.15
N ALA A 192 7.15 -10.50 6.47
CA ALA A 192 8.50 -10.46 7.07
C ALA A 192 8.57 -9.53 8.29
N LEU A 193 7.93 -8.37 8.22
CA LEU A 193 7.82 -7.43 9.34
C LEU A 193 7.06 -8.06 10.53
N GLU A 194 5.94 -8.74 10.27
CA GLU A 194 5.16 -9.38 11.34
C GLU A 194 5.91 -10.54 12.02
N LEU A 195 6.72 -11.28 11.25
CA LEU A 195 7.56 -12.35 11.78
C LEU A 195 8.73 -11.82 12.62
N LEU A 196 9.38 -10.72 12.21
CA LEU A 196 10.55 -10.16 12.91
C LEU A 196 10.18 -9.25 14.08
N TYR A 197 9.08 -8.52 13.97
CA TYR A 197 8.68 -7.50 14.94
C TYR A 197 7.25 -7.73 15.46
N PRO A 198 6.90 -8.93 15.94
CA PRO A 198 5.53 -9.26 16.34
C PRO A 198 5.01 -8.39 17.48
N ASP A 199 5.90 -7.91 18.36
CA ASP A 199 5.54 -7.07 19.51
C ASP A 199 5.42 -5.58 19.14
N LYS A 200 5.89 -5.19 17.95
CA LYS A 200 5.77 -3.83 17.43
C LYS A 200 4.53 -3.66 16.55
N ILE A 201 3.88 -4.76 16.16
CA ILE A 201 2.68 -4.75 15.32
C ILE A 201 1.49 -5.15 16.18
N ARG A 202 0.68 -4.16 16.56
CA ARG A 202 -0.46 -4.38 17.44
C ARG A 202 -1.62 -5.05 16.71
N HIS A 203 -1.82 -4.68 15.45
CA HIS A 203 -2.89 -5.23 14.61
C HIS A 203 -2.26 -6.15 13.57
N LYS A 204 -2.43 -7.46 13.77
CA LYS A 204 -1.93 -8.49 12.86
C LYS A 204 -2.94 -8.79 11.76
N GLY A 205 -2.42 -8.98 10.56
CA GLY A 205 -3.16 -9.22 9.34
C GLY A 205 -3.36 -10.71 9.11
N GLN A 206 -4.22 -11.03 8.17
CA GLN A 206 -4.45 -12.38 7.70
C GLN A 206 -3.76 -12.57 6.36
N PHE A 207 -2.85 -13.53 6.31
CA PHE A 207 -2.08 -13.85 5.11
C PHE A 207 -2.32 -15.29 4.66
N PRO A 208 -2.28 -15.56 3.34
CA PRO A 208 -2.31 -16.94 2.85
C PRO A 208 -1.13 -17.74 3.38
N VAL A 209 -1.38 -18.99 3.78
CA VAL A 209 -0.36 -19.88 4.40
C VAL A 209 0.83 -20.07 3.47
N GLU A 210 0.59 -20.16 2.16
CA GLU A 210 1.62 -20.29 1.14
C GLU A 210 2.58 -19.10 1.10
N TYR A 211 2.11 -17.87 1.37
CA TYR A 211 2.97 -16.69 1.41
C TYR A 211 3.78 -16.64 2.71
N VAL A 212 3.17 -17.04 3.83
CA VAL A 212 3.87 -17.13 5.12
C VAL A 212 5.00 -18.16 5.05
N ALA A 213 4.72 -19.36 4.53
CA ALA A 213 5.71 -20.42 4.38
C ALA A 213 6.87 -19.98 3.47
N LYS A 214 6.55 -19.30 2.35
CA LYS A 214 7.57 -18.76 1.45
C LYS A 214 8.50 -17.76 2.16
N VAL A 215 7.94 -16.81 2.90
CA VAL A 215 8.77 -15.80 3.60
C VAL A 215 9.64 -16.47 4.66
N GLN A 216 9.11 -17.45 5.40
CA GLN A 216 9.90 -18.20 6.39
C GLN A 216 11.08 -18.95 5.74
N GLU A 217 10.84 -19.64 4.61
CA GLU A 217 11.89 -20.35 3.88
C GLU A 217 12.98 -19.38 3.36
N ASP A 218 12.56 -18.30 2.69
CA ASP A 218 13.46 -17.33 2.09
C ASP A 218 14.27 -16.58 3.17
N MET A 219 13.66 -16.21 4.30
CA MET A 219 14.35 -15.55 5.41
C MET A 219 15.35 -16.46 6.14
N ALA A 220 15.05 -17.75 6.26
CA ALA A 220 16.01 -18.72 6.80
C ALA A 220 17.30 -18.74 5.96
N ARG A 221 17.19 -18.66 4.63
CA ARG A 221 18.35 -18.59 3.73
C ARG A 221 19.17 -17.32 3.94
N VAL A 222 18.52 -16.16 4.04
CA VAL A 222 19.19 -14.87 4.30
C VAL A 222 19.98 -14.91 5.62
N SER A 223 19.45 -15.56 6.66
CA SER A 223 20.16 -15.68 7.94
C SER A 223 21.43 -16.54 7.87
N ILE A 224 21.44 -17.54 6.97
CA ILE A 224 22.59 -18.42 6.74
C ILE A 224 23.67 -17.66 5.96
N GLU A 225 23.30 -16.94 4.90
CA GLU A 225 24.23 -16.14 4.09
C GLU A 225 24.85 -14.97 4.87
N ALA A 226 24.13 -14.39 5.83
CA ALA A 226 24.67 -13.34 6.70
C ALA A 226 25.64 -13.86 7.78
N SER A 227 25.66 -15.17 8.02
CA SER A 227 26.48 -15.82 9.05
C SER A 227 27.72 -16.54 8.47
N SER A 228 27.88 -16.52 7.15
CA SER A 228 28.98 -17.11 6.38
C SER A 228 29.90 -16.05 5.80
#